data_AF-A0A2I1GJE0-F1
#
_entry.id   AF-A0A2I1GJE0-F1
#
_cell.length_a   1.000
_cell.length_b   1.000
_cell.length_c   1.000
_cell.angle_alpha   90.00
_cell.angle_beta   90.00
_cell.angle_gamma   90.00
#
_symmetry.space_group_name_H-M   'P 1'
#
loop_
_entity.id
_entity.type
_entity.pdbx_description
1 polymer ?
#
loop_
_entity_poly.entity_id
_entity_poly.type
_entity_poly.pdbx_seq_one_letter_code
_entity_poly.pdbx_strand_id
1 'polypeptide(L)'
;MEIDNGDNTAQIFSWDSLPEVLKQALPPNYTYVIQNFNSKPPYRTEENFEVPNFELDAFVDVDSEEKASEWVTTFQSHSKTTMPQTKAYDINGNRVMFRESRHCIHSHMVKKKQGKNVKVKRPKSSRARDINCMASIHIRLERRRLSLSHPLEINIVFMHNHVINCAEALSFRRVKEEVREELLNYFKDGHSPSSALYAYQDELHLKATDEQELIELLADRSVNPDYDYTAKLFQKYREGALGSRNGKPMFERLAEIVQDYNSSGQGKAVLQEYDAYAGKAFILCIVTNLMCRVHEKILQAGELCYMDASASFEPLNSSITLIYTSCAVGALPLGLFITSD
;
A
#
# COMPACT_ATOMS: atom_id res chain seq x y z
N MET A 1 11.62 -18.21 60.24
CA MET A 1 11.42 -18.99 59.01
C MET A 1 11.19 -17.98 57.92
N GLU A 2 12.30 -17.53 57.35
CA GLU A 2 12.34 -16.61 56.22
C GLU A 2 11.80 -17.36 54.99
N ILE A 3 10.87 -16.72 54.30
CA ILE A 3 10.36 -17.21 53.02
C ILE A 3 11.40 -16.81 51.99
N ASP A 4 12.04 -17.84 51.46
CA ASP A 4 13.03 -17.80 50.41
C ASP A 4 12.46 -17.10 49.17
N ASN A 5 12.93 -15.89 48.89
CA ASN A 5 12.71 -15.20 47.63
C ASN A 5 13.62 -15.89 46.60
N GLY A 6 13.09 -16.95 45.99
CA GLY A 6 13.69 -17.55 44.81
C GLY A 6 13.72 -16.53 43.68
N ASP A 7 14.86 -15.87 43.54
CA ASP A 7 15.21 -15.00 42.42
C ASP A 7 15.31 -15.89 41.17
N ASN A 8 14.17 -16.10 40.52
CA ASN A 8 14.09 -16.81 39.26
C ASN A 8 14.61 -15.85 38.19
N THR A 9 15.94 -15.75 38.07
CA THR A 9 16.60 -14.94 37.05
C THR A 9 16.24 -15.50 35.69
N ALA A 10 15.15 -15.00 35.12
CA ALA A 10 14.67 -15.44 33.82
C ALA A 10 15.77 -15.13 32.78
N GLN A 11 16.24 -16.17 32.10
CA GLN A 11 17.33 -16.06 31.14
C GLN A 11 16.91 -15.16 29.96
N ILE A 12 17.71 -14.14 29.68
CA ILE A 12 17.54 -13.26 28.53
C ILE A 12 18.25 -13.90 27.33
N PHE A 13 17.53 -14.03 26.23
CA PHE A 13 18.03 -14.55 24.96
C PHE A 13 18.17 -13.41 23.96
N SER A 14 19.36 -13.25 23.38
CA SER A 14 19.50 -12.51 22.12
C SER A 14 18.97 -13.36 20.97
N TRP A 15 18.59 -12.74 19.85
CA TRP A 15 18.07 -13.46 18.69
C TRP A 15 19.03 -14.57 18.21
N ASP A 16 20.34 -14.33 18.18
CA ASP A 16 21.35 -15.31 17.76
C ASP A 16 21.41 -16.54 18.68
N SER A 17 21.00 -16.39 19.94
CA SER A 17 20.98 -17.46 20.94
C SER A 17 19.67 -18.26 20.99
N LEU A 18 18.67 -17.88 20.19
CA LEU A 18 17.39 -18.58 20.14
C LEU A 18 17.51 -19.96 19.47
N PRO A 19 16.66 -20.94 19.84
CA PRO A 19 16.44 -22.14 19.05
C PRO A 19 16.11 -21.81 17.58
N GLU A 20 16.63 -22.61 16.63
CA GLU A 20 16.44 -22.37 15.19
C GLU A 20 14.95 -22.28 14.78
N VAL A 21 14.09 -23.08 15.40
CA VAL A 21 12.63 -23.02 15.17
C VAL A 21 12.05 -21.65 15.51
N LEU A 22 12.55 -21.01 16.57
CA LEU A 22 12.12 -19.67 16.97
C LEU A 22 12.73 -18.59 16.07
N LYS A 23 13.98 -18.75 15.63
CA LYS A 23 14.63 -17.81 14.69
C LYS A 23 13.89 -17.69 13.35
N GLN A 24 13.19 -18.73 12.91
CA GLN A 24 12.38 -18.70 11.69
C GLN A 24 11.15 -17.79 11.80
N ALA A 25 10.65 -17.54 13.02
CA ALA A 25 9.40 -16.79 13.23
C ALA A 25 9.63 -15.45 13.95
N LEU A 26 10.52 -15.42 14.95
CA LEU A 26 10.77 -14.24 15.77
C LEU A 26 11.70 -13.25 15.05
N PRO A 27 11.35 -11.96 15.06
CA PRO A 27 12.14 -10.96 14.37
C PRO A 27 13.53 -10.77 14.99
N PRO A 28 14.56 -10.51 14.16
CA PRO A 28 15.89 -10.12 14.63
C PRO A 28 15.86 -8.73 15.29
N ASN A 29 16.93 -8.37 16.00
CA ASN A 29 17.13 -7.09 16.70
C ASN A 29 16.30 -6.86 17.96
N TYR A 30 15.68 -7.91 18.51
CA TYR A 30 15.00 -7.88 19.80
C TYR A 30 15.62 -8.88 20.76
N THR A 31 15.45 -8.63 22.05
CA THR A 31 15.79 -9.57 23.12
C THR A 31 14.54 -10.18 23.72
N TYR A 32 14.65 -11.44 24.13
CA TYR A 32 13.52 -12.27 24.53
C TYR A 32 13.77 -12.92 25.89
N VAL A 33 12.78 -12.84 26.77
CA VAL A 33 12.72 -13.64 27.99
C VAL A 33 11.67 -14.72 27.80
N ILE A 34 12.10 -15.96 27.59
CA ILE A 34 11.21 -17.09 27.33
C ILE A 34 10.71 -17.65 28.67
N GLN A 35 9.40 -17.64 28.87
CA GLN A 35 8.78 -18.29 30.04
C GLN A 35 8.41 -19.75 29.75
N ASN A 36 7.87 -19.99 28.56
CA ASN A 36 7.41 -21.30 28.15
C ASN A 36 7.63 -21.47 26.65
N PHE A 37 8.20 -22.61 26.26
CA PHE A 37 8.38 -22.97 24.85
C PHE A 37 8.04 -24.45 24.68
N ASN A 38 7.04 -24.72 23.84
CA ASN A 38 6.58 -26.07 23.53
C ASN A 38 6.69 -26.31 22.04
N SER A 39 7.75 -27.01 21.63
CA SER A 39 7.90 -27.46 20.25
C SER A 39 6.88 -28.57 19.96
N LYS A 40 6.14 -28.43 18.85
CA LYS A 40 5.18 -29.42 18.36
C LYS A 40 5.73 -30.08 17.09
N PRO A 41 5.24 -31.27 16.72
CA PRO A 41 5.59 -31.86 15.43
C PRO A 41 5.28 -30.89 14.28
N PRO A 42 6.20 -30.74 13.31
CA PRO A 42 5.95 -29.89 12.15
C PRO A 42 4.76 -30.41 11.36
N TYR A 43 4.02 -29.50 10.72
CA TYR A 43 2.99 -29.87 9.77
C TYR A 43 3.64 -30.17 8.43
N ARG A 44 3.41 -31.38 7.90
CA ARG A 44 3.86 -31.76 6.56
C ARG A 44 2.72 -31.58 5.57
N THR A 45 2.94 -30.79 4.54
CA THR A 45 1.93 -30.55 3.49
C THR A 45 1.90 -31.71 2.49
N GLU A 46 0.87 -31.76 1.64
CA GLU A 46 0.76 -32.74 0.55
C GLU A 46 1.96 -32.66 -0.43
N GLU A 47 2.56 -31.48 -0.54
CA GLU A 47 3.72 -31.18 -1.38
C GLU A 47 5.06 -31.47 -0.66
N ASN A 48 5.01 -32.11 0.52
CA ASN A 48 6.17 -32.41 1.37
C ASN A 48 6.93 -31.20 1.94
N PHE A 49 6.29 -30.04 2.05
CA PHE A 49 6.86 -28.93 2.82
C PHE A 49 6.66 -29.14 4.31
N GLU A 50 7.70 -28.88 5.10
CA GLU A 50 7.62 -28.88 6.56
C GLU A 50 7.40 -27.47 7.09
N VAL A 51 6.34 -27.30 7.87
CA VAL A 51 6.01 -26.03 8.53
C VAL A 51 6.21 -26.20 10.03
N PRO A 52 7.07 -25.38 10.68
CA PRO A 52 7.32 -25.50 12.10
C PRO A 52 6.03 -25.18 12.89
N ASN A 53 5.78 -25.95 13.95
CA ASN A 53 4.70 -25.69 14.87
C ASN A 53 5.24 -25.59 16.30
N PHE A 54 4.83 -24.55 17.02
CA PHE A 54 5.20 -24.37 18.43
C PHE A 54 4.22 -23.46 19.17
N GLU A 55 4.29 -23.51 20.49
CA GLU A 55 3.68 -22.52 21.40
C GLU A 55 4.80 -21.83 22.17
N LEU A 56 4.70 -20.51 22.32
CA LEU A 56 5.71 -19.69 22.98
C LEU A 56 5.02 -18.61 23.82
N ASP A 57 5.38 -18.57 25.11
CA ASP A 57 5.07 -17.46 26.00
C ASP A 57 6.40 -16.77 26.34
N ALA A 58 6.52 -15.50 25.94
CA ALA A 58 7.76 -14.75 26.10
C ALA A 58 7.50 -13.27 26.37
N PHE A 59 8.55 -12.59 26.81
CA PHE A 59 8.58 -11.15 26.97
C PHE A 59 9.63 -10.53 26.05
N VAL A 60 9.33 -9.35 25.51
CA VAL A 60 10.19 -8.63 24.55
C VAL A 60 10.55 -7.26 25.12
N ASP A 61 11.73 -6.76 24.77
CA ASP A 61 12.31 -5.45 25.09
C ASP A 61 11.63 -4.28 24.35
N VAL A 62 10.30 -4.20 24.45
CA VAL A 62 9.46 -3.20 23.77
C VAL A 62 8.56 -2.49 24.77
N ASP A 63 8.73 -1.17 24.90
CA ASP A 63 8.18 -0.32 25.97
C ASP A 63 7.06 0.64 25.53
N SER A 64 6.76 0.74 24.23
CA SER A 64 5.73 1.64 23.70
C SER A 64 4.73 0.91 22.79
N GLU A 65 3.57 1.54 22.57
CA GLU A 65 2.54 1.03 21.67
C GLU A 65 3.00 1.04 20.20
N GLU A 66 3.72 2.08 19.80
CA GLU A 66 4.28 2.23 18.45
C GLU A 66 5.30 1.14 18.18
N LYS A 67 6.25 0.93 19.09
CA LYS A 67 7.25 -0.14 18.98
C LYS A 67 6.61 -1.53 19.04
N ALA A 68 5.53 -1.71 19.78
CA ALA A 68 4.78 -2.98 19.78
C ALA A 68 4.13 -3.22 18.41
N SER A 69 3.57 -2.18 17.78
CA SER A 69 3.02 -2.25 16.43
C SER A 69 4.09 -2.52 15.37
N GLU A 70 5.26 -1.92 15.52
CA GLU A 70 6.45 -2.17 14.70
C GLU A 70 6.91 -3.63 14.85
N TRP A 71 7.08 -4.13 16.08
CA TRP A 71 7.46 -5.52 16.34
C TRP A 71 6.53 -6.51 15.63
N VAL A 72 5.21 -6.25 15.61
CA VAL A 72 4.27 -7.12 14.89
C VAL A 72 4.43 -7.04 13.38
N THR A 73 4.81 -5.88 12.85
CA THR A 73 5.09 -5.71 11.42
C THR A 73 6.35 -6.46 11.04
N THR A 74 7.41 -6.35 11.86
CA THR A 74 8.67 -7.09 11.69
C THR A 74 8.44 -8.59 11.83
N PHE A 75 7.65 -9.04 12.81
CA PHE A 75 7.26 -10.44 12.99
C PHE A 75 6.56 -11.01 11.75
N GLN A 76 5.55 -10.31 11.21
CA GLN A 76 4.83 -10.75 10.01
C GLN A 76 5.73 -10.76 8.77
N SER A 77 6.65 -9.79 8.67
CA SER A 77 7.60 -9.73 7.57
C SER A 77 8.62 -10.87 7.61
N HIS A 78 9.15 -11.16 8.80
CA HIS A 78 10.15 -12.20 9.03
C HIS A 78 9.57 -13.60 8.90
N SER A 79 8.45 -13.88 9.57
CA SER A 79 7.76 -15.18 9.51
C SER A 79 7.01 -15.42 8.19
N LYS A 80 6.96 -14.43 7.28
CA LYS A 80 6.15 -14.45 6.04
C LYS A 80 4.66 -14.70 6.27
N THR A 81 4.15 -14.47 7.49
CA THR A 81 2.74 -14.67 7.82
C THR A 81 1.95 -13.38 7.74
N THR A 82 0.67 -13.48 7.37
CA THR A 82 -0.27 -12.36 7.47
C THR A 82 -1.23 -12.63 8.62
N MET A 83 -1.17 -11.80 9.66
CA MET A 83 -1.95 -11.98 10.88
C MET A 83 -2.79 -10.73 11.20
N PRO A 84 -3.97 -10.57 10.56
CA PRO A 84 -4.85 -9.44 10.83
C PRO A 84 -5.32 -9.40 12.28
N GLN A 85 -5.53 -8.19 12.80
CA GLN A 85 -6.14 -7.99 14.11
C GLN A 85 -7.58 -8.49 14.12
N THR A 86 -7.84 -9.47 14.97
CA THR A 86 -9.16 -10.09 15.15
C THR A 86 -9.93 -9.49 16.32
N LYS A 87 -9.25 -9.13 17.40
CA LYS A 87 -9.86 -8.43 18.54
C LYS A 87 -9.01 -7.22 18.89
N ALA A 88 -9.64 -6.06 18.81
CA ALA A 88 -9.23 -4.87 19.55
C ALA A 88 -9.94 -4.95 20.89
N TYR A 89 -9.23 -4.66 21.99
CA TYR A 89 -9.85 -4.59 23.31
C TYR A 89 -10.08 -3.13 23.63
N ASP A 90 -11.28 -2.79 24.08
CA ASP A 90 -11.53 -1.46 24.65
C ASP A 90 -10.70 -1.35 25.94
N ILE A 91 -9.64 -0.56 25.89
CA ILE A 91 -8.71 -0.38 26.99
C ILE A 91 -9.33 0.61 27.97
N ASN A 92 -10.19 0.09 28.85
CA ASN A 92 -10.79 0.88 29.92
C ASN A 92 -9.86 0.88 31.15
N GLY A 93 -9.14 1.99 31.37
CA GLY A 93 -8.34 2.27 32.56
C GLY A 93 -6.81 2.35 32.33
N ASN A 94 -6.08 2.89 33.31
CA ASN A 94 -4.64 3.23 33.19
C ASN A 94 -3.66 2.04 33.26
N ARG A 95 -4.15 0.79 33.32
CA ARG A 95 -3.30 -0.39 33.60
C ARG A 95 -2.71 -1.01 32.34
N VAL A 96 -3.53 -1.23 31.32
CA VAL A 96 -3.12 -1.84 30.05
C VAL A 96 -2.92 -0.68 29.08
N MET A 97 -1.81 -0.67 28.35
CA MET A 97 -1.54 0.38 27.35
C MET A 97 -1.83 -0.14 25.95
N PHE A 98 -1.48 -1.40 25.69
CA PHE A 98 -1.69 -2.04 24.40
C PHE A 98 -2.17 -3.47 24.62
N ARG A 99 -3.21 -3.88 23.88
CA ARG A 99 -3.67 -5.27 23.89
C ARG A 99 -4.33 -5.61 22.58
N GLU A 100 -3.81 -6.64 21.92
CA GLU A 100 -4.35 -7.12 20.66
C GLU A 100 -4.38 -8.63 20.59
N SER A 101 -5.28 -9.15 19.75
CA SER A 101 -5.24 -10.55 19.35
C SER A 101 -5.33 -10.66 17.85
N ARG A 102 -4.35 -11.35 17.27
CA ARG A 102 -4.16 -11.52 15.84
C ARG A 102 -4.25 -13.01 15.51
N HIS A 103 -4.83 -13.34 14.38
CA HIS A 103 -4.91 -14.72 13.89
C HIS A 103 -4.44 -14.74 12.45
N CYS A 104 -3.96 -15.88 11.99
CA CYS A 104 -3.62 -16.06 10.58
C CYS A 104 -4.82 -15.68 9.68
N ILE A 105 -4.56 -15.06 8.52
CA ILE A 105 -5.59 -14.71 7.54
C ILE A 105 -6.46 -15.92 7.11
N HIS A 106 -5.90 -17.12 7.22
CA HIS A 106 -6.56 -18.40 6.94
C HIS A 106 -7.39 -18.96 8.11
N SER A 107 -7.43 -18.27 9.25
CA SER A 107 -8.21 -18.66 10.42
C SER A 107 -9.70 -18.34 10.25
N HIS A 108 -10.55 -19.23 10.77
CA HIS A 108 -12.00 -19.02 10.86
C HIS A 108 -12.37 -17.75 11.63
N MET A 109 -11.53 -17.33 12.58
CA MET A 109 -11.75 -16.12 13.37
C MET A 109 -11.66 -14.84 12.53
N VAL A 110 -10.72 -14.78 11.57
CA VAL A 110 -10.58 -13.64 10.66
C VAL A 110 -11.79 -13.51 9.75
N LYS A 111 -12.26 -14.63 9.18
CA LYS A 111 -13.45 -14.64 8.31
C LYS A 111 -14.72 -14.28 9.06
N LYS A 112 -14.91 -14.77 10.28
CA LYS A 112 -16.03 -14.35 11.15
C LYS A 112 -16.07 -12.83 11.31
N LYS A 113 -14.92 -12.19 11.53
CA LYS A 113 -14.82 -10.73 11.66
C LYS A 113 -15.11 -9.97 10.36
N GLN A 114 -14.74 -10.52 9.20
CA GLN A 114 -14.99 -9.89 7.89
C GLN A 114 -16.48 -9.88 7.47
N GLY A 115 -17.35 -10.60 8.19
CA GLY A 115 -18.81 -10.58 8.00
C GLY A 115 -19.34 -11.72 7.13
N LYS A 116 -20.64 -12.05 7.32
CA LYS A 116 -21.32 -13.22 6.74
C LYS A 116 -21.48 -13.20 5.21
N ASN A 117 -21.32 -12.03 4.57
CA ASN A 117 -21.57 -11.85 3.13
C ASN A 117 -20.35 -12.12 2.24
N VAL A 118 -19.19 -12.45 2.81
CA VAL A 118 -18.02 -12.88 2.03
C VAL A 118 -18.25 -14.33 1.59
N LYS A 119 -18.92 -14.53 0.46
CA LYS A 119 -18.95 -15.85 -0.21
C LYS A 119 -17.49 -16.28 -0.39
N VAL A 120 -17.14 -17.47 0.11
CA VAL A 120 -15.83 -18.07 -0.18
C VAL A 120 -15.80 -18.30 -1.68
N LYS A 121 -15.12 -17.42 -2.41
CA LYS A 121 -14.82 -17.66 -3.81
C LYS A 121 -13.90 -18.89 -3.83
N ARG A 122 -14.37 -19.97 -4.44
CA ARG A 122 -13.61 -21.21 -4.70
C ARG A 122 -13.10 -21.91 -3.41
N PRO A 123 -13.99 -22.62 -2.68
CA PRO A 123 -13.62 -23.32 -1.44
C PRO A 123 -12.58 -24.44 -1.64
N LYS A 124 -12.39 -24.92 -2.87
CA LYS A 124 -11.39 -25.94 -3.24
C LYS A 124 -10.11 -25.36 -3.87
N SER A 125 -9.89 -24.04 -3.80
CA SER A 125 -8.67 -23.45 -4.37
C SER A 125 -7.55 -23.41 -3.33
N SER A 126 -6.29 -23.47 -3.76
CA SER A 126 -5.13 -23.22 -2.89
C SER A 126 -5.16 -21.84 -2.21
N ARG A 127 -5.90 -20.87 -2.77
CA ARG A 127 -6.17 -19.54 -2.18
C ARG A 127 -7.43 -19.49 -1.30
N ALA A 128 -7.96 -20.65 -0.88
CA ALA A 128 -9.13 -20.70 -0.02
C ALA A 128 -8.82 -20.01 1.31
N ARG A 129 -9.57 -18.96 1.61
CA ARG A 129 -9.59 -18.36 2.95
C ARG A 129 -10.45 -19.24 3.85
N ASP A 130 -10.07 -19.31 5.13
CA ASP A 130 -10.75 -20.11 6.17
C ASP A 130 -10.61 -21.62 6.00
N ILE A 131 -9.39 -22.11 6.21
CA ILE A 131 -9.06 -23.53 6.35
C ILE A 131 -8.89 -23.92 7.83
N ASN A 132 -9.51 -23.15 8.73
CA ASN A 132 -9.44 -23.34 10.18
C ASN A 132 -8.01 -23.38 10.75
N CYS A 133 -7.12 -22.52 10.24
CA CYS A 133 -5.78 -22.37 10.79
C CYS A 133 -5.84 -21.86 12.24
N MET A 134 -5.10 -22.54 13.13
CA MET A 134 -5.10 -22.30 14.58
C MET A 134 -4.06 -21.26 15.02
N ALA A 135 -3.23 -20.78 14.09
CA ALA A 135 -2.18 -19.83 14.41
C ALA A 135 -2.73 -18.50 14.91
N SER A 136 -2.27 -18.08 16.10
CA SER A 136 -2.72 -16.87 16.78
C SER A 136 -1.60 -16.24 17.61
N ILE A 137 -1.70 -14.93 17.80
CA ILE A 137 -0.79 -14.15 18.63
C ILE A 137 -1.61 -13.25 19.55
N HIS A 138 -1.30 -13.31 20.83
CA HIS A 138 -1.82 -12.39 21.83
C HIS A 138 -0.69 -11.52 22.34
N ILE A 139 -0.90 -10.20 22.30
CA ILE A 139 0.11 -9.21 22.64
C ILE A 139 -0.46 -8.30 23.70
N ARG A 140 0.34 -8.02 24.72
CA ARG A 140 -0.10 -7.22 25.85
C ARG A 140 1.05 -6.40 26.44
N LEU A 141 0.82 -5.09 26.56
CA LEU A 141 1.70 -4.16 27.27
C LEU A 141 0.96 -3.58 28.47
N GLU A 142 1.52 -3.73 29.67
CA GLU A 142 0.99 -3.16 30.91
C GLU A 142 1.90 -2.04 31.43
N ARG A 143 1.30 -0.96 31.94
CA ARG A 143 2.04 0.17 32.51
C ARG A 143 2.94 -0.25 33.68
N ARG A 144 2.51 -1.24 34.48
CA ARG A 144 3.29 -1.75 35.63
C ARG A 144 4.56 -2.49 35.22
N ARG A 145 4.62 -2.97 33.98
CA ARG A 145 5.77 -3.74 33.49
C ARG A 145 6.84 -2.86 32.85
N LEU A 146 6.56 -1.59 32.58
CA LEU A 146 7.51 -0.66 31.97
C LEU A 146 8.79 -0.45 32.78
N SER A 147 8.77 -0.73 34.08
CA SER A 147 9.97 -0.72 34.92
C SER A 147 10.84 -1.97 34.75
N LEU A 148 10.41 -2.97 33.97
CA LEU A 148 11.15 -4.19 33.66
C LEU A 148 11.92 -4.03 32.36
N SER A 149 12.95 -4.85 32.16
CA SER A 149 13.74 -4.87 30.93
C SER A 149 12.93 -5.31 29.70
N HIS A 150 11.98 -6.25 29.88
CA HIS A 150 11.15 -6.81 28.80
C HIS A 150 9.66 -6.63 29.13
N PRO A 151 9.07 -5.45 28.87
CA PRO A 151 7.71 -5.14 29.30
C PRO A 151 6.59 -5.77 28.45
N LEU A 152 6.86 -6.08 27.17
CA LEU A 152 5.86 -6.58 26.23
C LEU A 152 5.66 -8.08 26.39
N GLU A 153 4.45 -8.52 26.74
CA GLU A 153 4.09 -9.94 26.79
C GLU A 153 3.58 -10.40 25.43
N ILE A 154 4.17 -11.48 24.92
CA ILE A 154 3.75 -12.16 23.70
C ILE A 154 3.39 -13.62 24.00
N ASN A 155 2.22 -14.04 23.56
CA ASN A 155 1.78 -15.43 23.59
C ASN A 155 1.52 -15.84 22.13
N ILE A 156 2.39 -16.68 21.58
CA ILE A 156 2.36 -17.12 20.20
C ILE A 156 1.94 -18.58 20.16
N VAL A 157 0.86 -18.86 19.45
CA VAL A 157 0.49 -20.21 19.01
C VAL A 157 0.80 -20.25 17.51
N PHE A 158 1.96 -20.77 17.14
CA PHE A 158 2.41 -20.84 15.75
C PHE A 158 2.01 -22.18 15.12
N MET A 159 0.71 -22.50 15.13
CA MET A 159 0.19 -23.76 14.58
C MET A 159 -0.45 -23.56 13.20
N HIS A 160 0.35 -23.76 12.15
CA HIS A 160 -0.08 -23.63 10.76
C HIS A 160 -0.37 -25.00 10.14
N ASN A 161 -1.51 -25.10 9.43
CA ASN A 161 -1.93 -26.27 8.67
C ASN A 161 -1.84 -26.03 7.15
N HIS A 162 -1.01 -25.09 6.73
CA HIS A 162 -0.78 -24.70 5.34
C HIS A 162 0.64 -24.16 5.18
N VAL A 163 1.14 -24.17 3.93
CA VAL A 163 2.41 -23.52 3.59
C VAL A 163 2.32 -22.02 3.87
N ILE A 164 3.34 -21.46 4.52
CA ILE A 164 3.41 -20.02 4.85
C ILE A 164 4.33 -19.25 3.89
N ASN A 165 5.28 -19.93 3.26
CA ASN A 165 6.25 -19.34 2.34
C ASN A 165 6.10 -19.92 0.92
N CYS A 166 4.96 -19.65 0.29
CA CYS A 166 4.70 -19.93 -1.11
C CYS A 166 3.98 -18.74 -1.76
N ALA A 167 3.97 -18.65 -3.10
CA ALA A 167 3.36 -17.54 -3.82
C ALA A 167 1.88 -17.31 -3.41
N GLU A 168 1.12 -18.37 -3.15
CA GLU A 168 -0.27 -18.27 -2.67
C GLU A 168 -0.35 -17.63 -1.30
N ALA A 169 0.47 -18.06 -0.34
CA ALA A 169 0.48 -17.50 1.01
C ALA A 169 0.97 -16.05 1.01
N LEU A 170 2.01 -15.77 0.24
CA LEU A 170 2.60 -14.44 0.09
C LEU A 170 1.65 -13.46 -0.61
N SER A 171 0.75 -13.96 -1.48
CA SER A 171 -0.29 -13.13 -2.12
C SER A 171 -1.31 -12.50 -1.15
N PHE A 172 -1.31 -12.91 0.12
CA PHE A 172 -2.14 -12.29 1.15
C PHE A 172 -1.45 -11.19 1.95
N ARG A 173 -0.13 -11.02 1.77
CA ARG A 173 0.65 -10.05 2.54
C ARG A 173 0.18 -8.63 2.26
N ARG A 174 0.28 -7.79 3.29
CA ARG A 174 0.03 -6.36 3.17
C ARG A 174 1.17 -5.72 2.38
N VAL A 175 0.81 -4.84 1.46
CA VAL A 175 1.76 -4.02 0.71
C VAL A 175 2.49 -3.14 1.72
N LYS A 176 3.81 -3.10 1.60
CA LYS A 176 4.68 -2.24 2.41
C LYS A 176 4.37 -0.77 2.15
N GLU A 177 4.56 0.08 3.15
CA GLU A 177 4.28 1.51 3.00
C GLU A 177 5.28 2.17 2.03
N GLU A 178 6.52 1.71 1.99
CA GLU A 178 7.54 2.20 1.04
C GLU A 178 7.08 1.98 -0.42
N VAL A 179 6.58 0.78 -0.71
CA VAL A 179 6.06 0.42 -2.05
C VAL A 179 4.81 1.25 -2.40
N ARG A 180 3.96 1.49 -1.41
CA ARG A 180 2.79 2.34 -1.57
C ARG A 180 3.20 3.78 -1.92
N GLU A 181 4.21 4.32 -1.24
CA GLU A 181 4.72 5.67 -1.49
C GLU A 181 5.38 5.80 -2.87
N GLU A 182 6.16 4.81 -3.29
CA GLU A 182 6.73 4.75 -4.64
C GLU A 182 5.64 4.77 -5.72
N LEU A 183 4.62 3.93 -5.58
CA LEU A 183 3.46 3.94 -6.50
C LEU A 183 2.73 5.29 -6.50
N LEU A 184 2.59 5.95 -5.35
CA LEU A 184 2.00 7.29 -5.28
C LEU A 184 2.85 8.34 -6.01
N ASN A 185 4.18 8.21 -6.01
CA ASN A 185 5.05 9.10 -6.77
C ASN A 185 4.87 8.90 -8.28
N TYR A 186 4.82 7.66 -8.75
CA TYR A 186 4.48 7.37 -10.15
C TYR A 186 3.15 8.01 -10.58
N PHE A 187 2.12 7.99 -9.71
CA PHE A 187 0.85 8.64 -10.02
C PHE A 187 0.95 10.16 -10.10
N LYS A 188 1.77 10.79 -9.25
CA LYS A 188 2.06 12.24 -9.33
C LYS A 188 2.77 12.59 -10.64
N ASP A 189 3.61 11.68 -11.15
CA ASP A 189 4.31 11.82 -12.43
C ASP A 189 3.40 11.50 -13.64
N GLY A 190 2.12 11.23 -13.41
CA GLY A 190 1.12 11.02 -14.46
C GLY A 190 0.97 9.58 -14.92
N HIS A 191 1.59 8.61 -14.24
CA HIS A 191 1.40 7.20 -14.59
C HIS A 191 -0.04 6.72 -14.31
N SER A 192 -0.55 5.92 -15.23
CA SER A 192 -1.72 5.07 -15.01
C SER A 192 -1.40 3.94 -14.03
N PRO A 193 -2.41 3.26 -13.45
CA PRO A 193 -2.17 2.06 -12.62
C PRO A 193 -1.30 1.01 -13.32
N SER A 194 -1.52 0.79 -14.62
CA SER A 194 -0.78 -0.21 -15.40
C SER A 194 0.66 0.24 -15.61
N SER A 195 0.86 1.46 -16.09
CA SER A 195 2.21 1.97 -16.38
C SER A 195 3.04 2.20 -15.12
N ALA A 196 2.43 2.54 -13.99
CA ALA A 196 3.10 2.61 -12.69
C ALA A 196 3.55 1.23 -12.22
N LEU A 197 2.69 0.22 -12.35
CA LEU A 197 3.02 -1.14 -11.95
C LEU A 197 4.14 -1.73 -12.82
N TYR A 198 4.11 -1.51 -14.13
CA TYR A 198 5.19 -1.95 -15.01
C TYR A 198 6.52 -1.26 -14.69
N ALA A 199 6.53 0.07 -14.56
CA ALA A 199 7.73 0.81 -14.19
C ALA A 199 8.31 0.33 -12.84
N TYR A 200 7.44 0.11 -11.86
CA TYR A 200 7.85 -0.43 -10.57
C TYR A 200 8.42 -1.86 -10.67
N GLN A 201 7.79 -2.72 -11.48
CA GLN A 201 8.30 -4.07 -11.72
C GLN A 201 9.65 -4.06 -12.44
N ASP A 202 9.87 -3.16 -13.39
CA ASP A 202 11.17 -2.99 -14.04
C ASP A 202 12.26 -2.64 -13.02
N GLU A 203 11.98 -1.79 -12.03
CA GLU A 203 12.91 -1.56 -10.93
C GLU A 203 13.22 -2.81 -10.11
N LEU A 204 12.23 -3.69 -9.87
CA LEU A 204 12.47 -4.96 -9.17
C LEU A 204 13.40 -5.87 -9.98
N HIS A 205 13.25 -5.90 -11.31
CA HIS A 205 14.15 -6.65 -12.19
C HIS A 205 15.59 -6.11 -12.12
N LEU A 206 15.77 -4.80 -11.98
CA LEU A 206 17.10 -4.19 -11.86
C LEU A 206 17.71 -4.37 -10.47
N LYS A 207 16.90 -4.47 -9.41
CA LYS A 207 17.34 -4.64 -8.02
C LYS A 207 17.70 -6.09 -7.69
N ALA A 208 17.10 -7.07 -8.36
CA ALA A 208 17.36 -8.48 -8.12
C ALA A 208 18.78 -8.88 -8.54
N THR A 209 19.46 -9.65 -7.69
CA THR A 209 20.81 -10.16 -7.93
C THR A 209 20.81 -11.35 -8.87
N ASP A 210 19.76 -12.18 -8.79
CA ASP A 210 19.59 -13.38 -9.59
C ASP A 210 18.09 -13.69 -9.86
N GLU A 211 17.85 -14.72 -10.70
CA GLU A 211 16.51 -15.13 -11.11
C GLU A 211 15.66 -15.67 -9.94
N GLN A 212 16.28 -16.33 -8.97
CA GLN A 212 15.58 -16.89 -7.82
C GLN A 212 15.07 -15.75 -6.91
N GLU A 213 15.91 -14.77 -6.60
CA GLU A 213 15.53 -13.57 -5.86
C GLU A 213 14.41 -12.80 -6.58
N LEU A 214 14.53 -12.65 -7.90
CA LEU A 214 13.49 -11.99 -8.70
C LEU A 214 12.13 -12.70 -8.59
N ILE A 215 12.10 -14.03 -8.68
CA ILE A 215 10.87 -14.82 -8.55
C ILE A 215 10.25 -14.60 -7.16
N GLU A 216 11.06 -14.57 -6.10
CA GLU A 216 10.59 -14.35 -4.73
C GLU A 216 10.01 -12.94 -4.54
N LEU A 217 10.68 -11.91 -5.08
CA LEU A 217 10.21 -10.53 -5.04
C LEU A 217 8.88 -10.36 -5.80
N LEU A 218 8.76 -10.97 -6.99
CA LEU A 218 7.56 -10.88 -7.80
C LEU A 218 6.37 -11.65 -7.20
N ALA A 219 6.63 -12.74 -6.45
CA ALA A 219 5.59 -13.52 -5.78
C ALA A 219 5.07 -12.86 -4.49
N ASP A 220 5.88 -12.04 -3.83
CA ASP A 220 5.55 -11.42 -2.56
C ASP A 220 4.72 -10.15 -2.74
N ARG A 221 3.41 -10.23 -2.45
CA ARG A 221 2.51 -9.05 -2.53
C ARG A 221 2.95 -7.88 -1.67
N SER A 222 3.72 -8.11 -0.61
CA SER A 222 4.24 -7.01 0.21
C SER A 222 5.23 -6.13 -0.56
N VAL A 223 5.91 -6.71 -1.55
CA VAL A 223 6.90 -6.06 -2.42
C VAL A 223 6.29 -5.78 -3.79
N ASN A 224 5.73 -6.78 -4.48
CA ASN A 224 5.10 -6.64 -5.77
C ASN A 224 3.56 -6.69 -5.66
N PRO A 225 2.87 -5.55 -5.49
CA PRO A 225 1.43 -5.53 -5.34
C PRO A 225 0.71 -6.00 -6.61
N ASP A 226 -0.47 -6.57 -6.42
CA ASP A 226 -1.34 -6.91 -7.55
C ASP A 226 -1.96 -5.66 -8.20
N TYR A 227 -2.39 -5.80 -9.45
CA TYR A 227 -3.02 -4.72 -10.20
C TYR A 227 -4.29 -4.15 -9.53
N ASP A 228 -5.09 -5.01 -8.87
CA ASP A 228 -6.32 -4.60 -8.20
C ASP A 228 -6.02 -3.64 -7.03
N TYR A 229 -4.94 -3.88 -6.29
CA TYR A 229 -4.43 -2.97 -5.28
C TYR A 229 -3.98 -1.65 -5.89
N THR A 230 -3.15 -1.68 -6.93
CA THR A 230 -2.61 -0.49 -7.58
C THR A 230 -3.72 0.37 -8.17
N ALA A 231 -4.73 -0.24 -8.81
CA ALA A 231 -5.90 0.46 -9.34
C ALA A 231 -6.73 1.12 -8.24
N LYS A 232 -6.96 0.44 -7.11
CA LYS A 232 -7.66 1.02 -5.95
C LYS A 232 -6.88 2.14 -5.29
N LEU A 233 -5.56 2.01 -5.20
CA LEU A 233 -4.68 3.06 -4.67
C LEU A 233 -4.74 4.30 -5.56
N PHE A 234 -4.65 4.12 -6.88
CA PHE A 234 -4.80 5.19 -7.85
C PHE A 234 -6.16 5.88 -7.75
N GLN A 235 -7.25 5.13 -7.59
CA GLN A 235 -8.58 5.72 -7.42
C GLN A 235 -8.63 6.63 -6.19
N LYS A 236 -8.11 6.18 -5.04
CA LYS A 236 -8.04 7.00 -3.82
C LYS A 236 -7.17 8.23 -4.01
N TYR A 237 -6.02 8.07 -4.65
CA TYR A 237 -5.12 9.18 -4.99
C TYR A 237 -5.85 10.21 -5.86
N ARG A 238 -6.50 9.76 -6.94
CA ARG A 238 -7.25 10.62 -7.86
C ARG A 238 -8.37 11.36 -7.15
N GLU A 239 -9.20 10.66 -6.37
CA GLU A 239 -10.30 11.27 -5.62
C GLU A 239 -9.80 12.36 -4.66
N GLY A 240 -8.66 12.13 -3.99
CA GLY A 240 -8.08 13.09 -3.05
C GLY A 240 -7.29 14.24 -3.70
N ALA A 241 -6.55 13.98 -4.77
CA ALA A 241 -5.62 14.94 -5.38
C ALA A 241 -6.20 15.67 -6.60
N LEU A 242 -6.97 14.97 -7.43
CA LEU A 242 -7.52 15.48 -8.69
C LEU A 242 -9.02 15.78 -8.59
N GLY A 243 -9.72 15.21 -7.61
CA GLY A 243 -11.14 15.39 -7.38
C GLY A 243 -12.01 14.45 -8.23
N SER A 244 -13.27 14.85 -8.42
CA SER A 244 -14.25 14.06 -9.18
C SER A 244 -13.87 13.97 -10.65
N ARG A 245 -14.12 12.81 -11.27
CA ARG A 245 -13.81 12.58 -12.69
C ARG A 245 -14.74 13.33 -13.64
N ASN A 246 -15.94 13.67 -13.18
CA ASN A 246 -16.97 14.30 -13.99
C ASN A 246 -17.92 15.14 -13.13
N GLY A 247 -18.79 15.89 -13.81
CA GLY A 247 -19.82 16.69 -13.19
C GLY A 247 -19.29 17.97 -12.54
N LYS A 248 -20.15 18.62 -11.77
CA LYS A 248 -19.92 19.95 -11.21
C LYS A 248 -18.62 20.08 -10.38
N PRO A 249 -18.27 19.13 -9.49
CA PRO A 249 -17.06 19.27 -8.67
C PRO A 249 -15.76 19.26 -9.50
N MET A 250 -15.78 18.59 -10.67
CA MET A 250 -14.64 18.60 -11.60
C MET A 250 -14.43 19.99 -12.21
N PHE A 251 -15.53 20.63 -12.65
CA PHE A 251 -15.49 21.97 -13.22
C PHE A 251 -15.16 23.06 -12.19
N GLU A 252 -15.69 22.95 -10.96
CA GLU A 252 -15.33 23.85 -9.85
C GLU A 252 -13.82 23.83 -9.60
N ARG A 253 -13.22 22.63 -9.53
CA ARG A 253 -11.77 22.49 -9.38
C ARG A 253 -10.99 22.99 -10.60
N LEU A 254 -11.48 22.75 -11.81
CA LEU A 254 -10.83 23.21 -13.04
C LEU A 254 -10.85 24.75 -13.13
N ALA A 255 -11.93 25.40 -12.67
CA ALA A 255 -12.02 26.85 -12.58
C ALA A 255 -10.98 27.44 -11.62
N GLU A 256 -10.78 26.81 -10.45
CA GLU A 256 -9.70 27.18 -9.52
C GLU A 256 -8.32 27.09 -10.18
N ILE A 257 -8.03 25.98 -10.88
CA ILE A 257 -6.75 25.78 -11.59
C ILE A 257 -6.54 26.84 -12.68
N VAL A 258 -7.59 27.19 -13.43
CA VAL A 258 -7.52 28.24 -14.46
C VAL A 258 -7.27 29.62 -13.83
N GLN A 259 -7.88 29.90 -12.69
CA GLN A 259 -7.63 31.13 -11.95
C GLN A 259 -6.18 31.19 -11.45
N ASP A 260 -5.67 30.13 -10.83
CA ASP A 260 -4.29 30.03 -10.35
C ASP A 260 -3.29 30.18 -11.51
N TYR A 261 -3.55 29.53 -12.65
CA TYR A 261 -2.73 29.66 -13.85
C TYR A 261 -2.68 31.10 -14.37
N ASN A 262 -3.83 31.77 -14.47
CA ASN A 262 -3.92 33.17 -14.86
C ASN A 262 -3.19 34.10 -13.87
N SER A 263 -3.23 33.80 -12.58
CA SER A 263 -2.54 34.58 -11.54
C SER A 263 -1.04 34.31 -11.47
N SER A 264 -0.57 33.13 -11.90
CA SER A 264 0.84 32.74 -11.88
C SER A 264 1.72 33.50 -12.88
N GLY A 265 1.10 34.19 -13.85
CA GLY A 265 1.80 34.85 -14.94
C GLY A 265 2.48 33.89 -15.91
N GLN A 266 2.12 32.60 -15.93
CA GLN A 266 2.65 31.59 -16.89
C GLN A 266 1.97 31.63 -18.26
N GLY A 267 0.82 32.30 -18.35
CA GLY A 267 0.03 32.43 -19.55
C GLY A 267 -1.37 32.94 -19.25
N LYS A 268 -2.30 32.62 -20.14
CA LYS A 268 -3.73 32.88 -20.01
C LYS A 268 -4.52 31.61 -20.33
N ALA A 269 -5.58 31.35 -19.57
CA ALA A 269 -6.51 30.27 -19.81
C ALA A 269 -7.94 30.74 -19.58
N VAL A 270 -8.87 30.19 -20.37
CA VAL A 270 -10.31 30.45 -20.27
C VAL A 270 -11.05 29.12 -20.32
N LEU A 271 -12.03 28.98 -19.43
CA LEU A 271 -12.86 27.79 -19.28
C LEU A 271 -14.32 28.09 -19.62
N GLN A 272 -14.92 27.22 -20.42
CA GLN A 272 -16.37 27.06 -20.57
C GLN A 272 -16.76 25.66 -20.11
N GLU A 273 -17.64 25.59 -19.12
CA GLU A 273 -18.19 24.32 -18.63
C GLU A 273 -19.15 23.69 -19.64
N TYR A 274 -19.25 22.37 -19.60
CA TYR A 274 -20.25 21.62 -20.36
C TYR A 274 -21.65 21.85 -19.78
N ASP A 275 -22.60 22.21 -20.63
CA ASP A 275 -24.02 22.34 -20.28
C ASP A 275 -24.89 21.80 -21.41
N ALA A 276 -25.42 20.60 -21.22
CA ALA A 276 -26.30 19.95 -22.18
C ALA A 276 -27.63 20.70 -22.38
N TYR A 277 -28.16 21.39 -21.35
CA TYR A 277 -29.43 22.12 -21.45
C TYR A 277 -29.28 23.41 -22.24
N ALA A 278 -28.13 24.09 -22.09
CA ALA A 278 -27.80 25.29 -22.86
C ALA A 278 -27.12 24.99 -24.21
N GLY A 279 -26.85 23.72 -24.52
CA GLY A 279 -26.13 23.31 -25.74
C GLY A 279 -24.67 23.75 -25.77
N LYS A 280 -24.03 23.91 -24.60
CA LYS A 280 -22.63 24.32 -24.48
C LYS A 280 -21.72 23.10 -24.36
N ALA A 281 -20.78 22.98 -25.29
CA ALA A 281 -19.67 22.04 -25.15
C ALA A 281 -18.69 22.50 -24.08
N PHE A 282 -17.94 21.56 -23.49
CA PHE A 282 -16.79 21.91 -22.68
C PHE A 282 -15.69 22.47 -23.59
N ILE A 283 -15.13 23.62 -23.21
CA ILE A 283 -14.02 24.26 -23.91
C ILE A 283 -13.03 24.79 -22.88
N LEU A 284 -11.77 24.36 -22.97
CA LEU A 284 -10.65 24.95 -22.25
C LEU A 284 -9.64 25.48 -23.25
N CYS A 285 -9.45 26.79 -23.27
CA CYS A 285 -8.44 27.46 -24.10
C CYS A 285 -7.24 27.83 -23.23
N ILE A 286 -6.03 27.49 -23.67
CA ILE A 286 -4.77 27.76 -22.99
C ILE A 286 -3.82 28.45 -23.95
N VAL A 287 -3.24 29.57 -23.51
CA VAL A 287 -2.22 30.34 -24.21
C VAL A 287 -1.05 30.55 -23.25
N THR A 288 0.06 29.87 -23.49
CA THR A 288 1.28 30.03 -22.68
C THR A 288 1.96 31.37 -22.97
N ASN A 289 2.87 31.80 -22.09
CA ASN A 289 3.69 32.99 -22.35
C ASN A 289 4.49 32.91 -23.66
N LEU A 290 4.92 31.71 -24.07
CA LEU A 290 5.55 31.53 -25.37
C LEU A 290 4.58 31.91 -26.50
N MET A 291 3.36 31.39 -26.43
CA MET A 291 2.31 31.68 -27.42
C MET A 291 1.93 33.18 -27.41
N CYS A 292 1.79 33.81 -26.25
CA CYS A 292 1.56 35.26 -26.14
C CYS A 292 2.64 36.07 -26.87
N ARG A 293 3.92 35.71 -26.71
CA ARG A 293 5.02 36.38 -27.42
C ARG A 293 4.95 36.16 -28.93
N VAL A 294 4.50 35.00 -29.39
CA VAL A 294 4.30 34.75 -30.82
C VAL A 294 3.22 35.71 -31.35
N HIS A 295 2.08 35.82 -30.67
CA HIS A 295 1.02 36.78 -31.03
C HIS A 295 1.52 38.23 -31.11
N GLU A 296 2.42 38.63 -30.21
CA GLU A 296 2.94 40.01 -30.17
C GLU A 296 4.04 40.30 -31.20
N LYS A 297 4.87 39.31 -31.53
CA LYS A 297 6.11 39.51 -32.30
C LYS A 297 6.03 39.03 -33.74
N ILE A 298 5.15 38.08 -34.03
CA ILE A 298 5.04 37.45 -35.35
C ILE A 298 3.80 38.00 -36.04
N LEU A 299 3.99 38.87 -37.03
CA LEU A 299 2.89 39.49 -37.78
C LEU A 299 1.99 38.44 -38.44
N GLN A 300 2.57 37.34 -38.92
CA GLN A 300 1.86 36.24 -39.57
C GLN A 300 0.83 35.57 -38.65
N ALA A 301 0.96 35.69 -37.32
CA ALA A 301 -0.01 35.18 -36.37
C ALA A 301 -1.40 35.83 -36.55
N GLY A 302 -1.47 37.05 -37.07
CA GLY A 302 -2.70 37.75 -37.42
C GLY A 302 -3.18 37.53 -38.86
N GLU A 303 -2.39 36.85 -39.70
CA GLU A 303 -2.69 36.65 -41.13
C GLU A 303 -3.17 35.24 -41.42
N LEU A 304 -2.45 34.24 -40.93
CA LEU A 304 -2.72 32.83 -41.22
C LEU A 304 -2.49 31.97 -39.98
N CYS A 305 -3.52 31.21 -39.62
CA CYS A 305 -3.45 30.18 -38.61
C CYS A 305 -3.83 28.83 -39.20
N TYR A 306 -3.16 27.81 -38.71
CA TYR A 306 -3.43 26.42 -38.98
C TYR A 306 -3.93 25.77 -37.69
N MET A 307 -4.83 24.82 -37.84
CA MET A 307 -5.42 24.07 -36.73
C MET A 307 -5.16 22.60 -36.99
N ASP A 308 -4.54 21.94 -36.02
CA ASP A 308 -4.39 20.49 -35.99
C ASP A 308 -5.17 19.96 -34.79
N ALA A 309 -6.10 19.05 -35.05
CA ALA A 309 -6.98 18.50 -34.05
C ALA A 309 -6.77 17.00 -33.97
N SER A 310 -6.58 16.51 -32.76
CA SER A 310 -6.50 15.09 -32.46
C SER A 310 -7.49 14.75 -31.35
N ALA A 311 -8.07 13.57 -31.39
CA ALA A 311 -9.09 13.13 -30.43
C ALA A 311 -8.68 11.82 -29.75
N SER A 312 -9.52 11.35 -28.81
CA SER A 312 -9.37 10.06 -28.14
C SER A 312 -8.10 9.90 -27.28
N PHE A 313 -7.60 11.00 -26.72
CA PHE A 313 -6.45 10.98 -25.81
C PHE A 313 -6.78 10.43 -24.42
N GLU A 314 -8.05 10.49 -24.03
CA GLU A 314 -8.48 10.10 -22.70
C GLU A 314 -9.90 9.52 -22.72
N PRO A 315 -10.37 8.83 -21.66
CA PRO A 315 -11.61 8.07 -21.74
C PRO A 315 -12.92 8.87 -21.80
N LEU A 316 -12.90 10.18 -21.53
CA LEU A 316 -13.99 11.13 -21.79
C LEU A 316 -13.97 11.61 -23.25
N ASN A 317 -13.05 11.09 -24.06
CA ASN A 317 -12.91 11.34 -25.49
C ASN A 317 -12.80 12.84 -25.84
N SER A 318 -12.07 13.60 -25.02
CA SER A 318 -11.77 15.00 -25.31
C SER A 318 -10.83 15.12 -26.52
N SER A 319 -11.09 16.10 -27.37
CA SER A 319 -10.22 16.48 -28.47
C SER A 319 -9.29 17.61 -28.07
N ILE A 320 -8.04 17.53 -28.51
CA ILE A 320 -7.03 18.56 -28.34
C ILE A 320 -6.76 19.18 -29.70
N THR A 321 -6.99 20.50 -29.81
CA THR A 321 -6.73 21.28 -31.02
C THR A 321 -5.61 22.27 -30.78
N LEU A 322 -4.51 22.11 -31.48
CA LEU A 322 -3.37 23.02 -31.47
C LEU A 322 -3.52 24.03 -32.60
N ILE A 323 -3.33 25.31 -32.27
CA ILE A 323 -3.27 26.39 -33.26
C ILE A 323 -1.82 26.81 -33.45
N TYR A 324 -1.39 26.97 -34.69
CA TYR A 324 -0.06 27.44 -35.05
C TYR A 324 -0.09 28.40 -36.23
N THR A 325 0.97 29.19 -36.38
CA THR A 325 1.24 30.02 -37.56
C THR A 325 2.58 29.62 -38.17
N SER A 326 2.76 29.85 -39.47
CA SER A 326 4.04 29.63 -40.14
C SER A 326 4.93 30.86 -40.06
N CYS A 327 6.21 30.67 -39.77
CA CYS A 327 7.26 31.67 -39.94
C CYS A 327 8.44 31.09 -40.72
N ALA A 328 9.46 31.91 -40.99
CA ALA A 328 10.65 31.50 -41.74
C ALA A 328 11.44 30.33 -41.08
N VAL A 329 11.22 30.07 -39.79
CA VAL A 329 11.91 29.04 -39.01
C VAL A 329 11.02 27.79 -38.80
N GLY A 330 9.75 27.83 -39.21
CA GLY A 330 8.81 26.71 -39.07
C GLY A 330 7.47 27.12 -38.46
N ALA A 331 6.74 26.14 -37.89
CA ALA A 331 5.46 26.38 -37.23
C ALA A 331 5.67 26.85 -35.78
N LEU A 332 4.99 27.93 -35.40
CA LEU A 332 4.99 28.49 -34.05
C LEU A 332 3.60 28.37 -33.42
N PRO A 333 3.49 27.94 -32.16
CA PRO A 333 2.20 27.74 -31.51
C PRO A 333 1.54 29.07 -31.12
N LEU A 334 0.22 29.15 -31.32
CA LEU A 334 -0.64 30.28 -30.97
C LEU A 334 -1.57 29.97 -29.79
N GLY A 335 -1.95 28.71 -29.61
CA GLY A 335 -2.90 28.34 -28.56
C GLY A 335 -3.24 26.86 -28.59
N LEU A 336 -3.89 26.42 -27.52
CA LEU A 336 -4.37 25.06 -27.31
C LEU A 336 -5.83 25.10 -26.90
N PHE A 337 -6.66 24.30 -27.55
CA PHE A 337 -8.03 24.03 -27.13
C PHE A 337 -8.14 22.58 -26.67
N ILE A 338 -8.85 22.37 -25.57
CA ILE A 338 -9.34 21.05 -25.16
C ILE A 338 -10.86 21.16 -25.17
N THR A 339 -11.51 20.30 -25.95
CA THR A 339 -12.96 20.30 -26.11
C THR A 339 -13.54 18.91 -25.89
N SER A 340 -14.77 18.84 -25.38
CA SER A 340 -15.54 17.60 -25.39
C SER A 340 -16.10 17.35 -26.79
N ASP A 341 -16.06 16.11 -27.27
CA ASP A 341 -16.77 15.66 -28.47
C ASP A 341 -18.30 15.79 -28.35
#